data_AF-A0A973L5W1-F1
#
_entry.id   AF-A0A973L5W1-F1
#
_cell.length_a   1.000
_cell.length_b   1.000
_cell.length_c   1.000
_cell.angle_alpha   90.00
_cell.angle_beta   90.00
_cell.angle_gamma   90.00
#
_symmetry.space_group_name_H-M   'P 1'
#
loop_
_entity.id
_entity.type
_entity.pdbx_description
1 polymer ?
#
loop_
_entity_poly.entity_id
_entity_poly.type
_entity_poly.pdbx_seq_one_letter_code
_entity_poly.pdbx_strand_id
1 'polypeptide(L)' 'MEMDWLAADLVELASGYTAEAADHRPASTLTNVLVVFQGGFLHIRHHGADKRIQVVSAPAVRRVVYTES' A
#
# COMPACT_ATOMS: atom_id res chain seq x y z
N MET A 1 4.21 -11.68 15.67
CA MET A 1 4.37 -12.04 14.25
C MET A 1 5.04 -10.85 13.62
N GLU A 2 6.32 -10.98 13.29
CA GLU A 2 7.06 -9.92 12.60
C GLU A 2 6.52 -9.87 11.17
N MET A 3 6.16 -8.67 10.71
CA MET A 3 5.66 -8.45 9.36
C MET A 3 6.82 -7.89 8.55
N ASP A 4 7.23 -8.61 7.50
CA ASP A 4 8.26 -8.16 6.58
C ASP A 4 7.68 -7.08 5.67
N TRP A 5 7.78 -5.84 6.12
CA TRP A 5 7.36 -4.67 5.36
C TRP A 5 8.34 -4.40 4.22
N LEU A 6 7.84 -4.31 3.00
CA LEU A 6 8.59 -3.98 1.79
C LEU A 6 8.41 -2.50 1.45
N ALA A 7 9.49 -1.83 1.05
CA ALA A 7 9.40 -0.51 0.45
C ALA A 7 8.94 -0.64 -1.01
N ALA A 8 7.74 -0.16 -1.31
CA ALA A 8 7.17 -0.14 -2.65
C ALA A 8 7.27 1.27 -3.25
N ASP A 9 7.83 1.33 -4.45
CA ASP A 9 7.92 2.54 -5.26
C ASP A 9 6.53 2.96 -5.75
N LEU A 10 5.67 1.98 -6.03
CA LEU A 10 4.34 2.19 -6.61
C LEU A 10 3.32 1.16 -6.12
N VAL A 11 2.14 1.64 -5.73
CA VAL A 11 0.92 0.83 -5.59
C VAL A 11 -0.17 1.48 -6.44
N GLU A 12 -0.73 0.72 -7.38
CA GLU A 12 -1.88 1.13 -8.18
C GLU A 12 -3.10 0.32 -7.79
N LEU A 13 -4.21 1.01 -7.56
CA LEU A 13 -5.49 0.43 -7.25
C LEU A 13 -6.31 0.20 -8.53
N ALA A 14 -7.20 -0.78 -8.48
CA ALA A 14 -8.17 -1.02 -9.54
C ALA A 14 -9.13 0.17 -9.71
N SER A 15 -9.71 0.31 -10.89
CA SER A 15 -10.67 1.38 -11.19
C SER A 15 -11.83 1.40 -10.18
N GLY A 16 -12.15 2.60 -9.67
CA GLY A 16 -13.20 2.78 -8.67
C GLY A 16 -12.74 2.62 -7.21
N TYR A 17 -11.50 2.22 -6.98
CA TYR A 17 -10.90 2.13 -5.64
C TYR A 17 -9.91 3.27 -5.40
N THR A 18 -9.89 3.77 -4.16
CA THR A 18 -8.96 4.78 -3.68
C THR A 18 -8.45 4.43 -2.29
N ALA A 19 -7.22 4.81 -2.00
CA ALA A 19 -6.64 4.83 -0.66
C ALA A 19 -6.15 6.25 -0.37
N GLU A 20 -5.85 6.54 0.89
CA GLU A 20 -5.34 7.83 1.30
C GLU A 20 -3.86 7.97 0.92
N ALA A 21 -3.51 9.03 0.19
CA ALA A 21 -2.14 9.44 -0.09
C ALA A 21 -1.49 10.18 1.10
N ALA A 22 -0.20 10.49 1.00
CA ALA A 22 0.54 11.17 2.06
C ALA A 22 0.00 12.59 2.36
N ASP A 23 -0.70 13.22 1.40
CA ASP A 23 -1.37 14.51 1.57
C ASP A 23 -2.79 14.41 2.15
N HIS A 24 -3.16 13.23 2.66
CA HIS A 24 -4.47 12.88 3.19
C HIS A 24 -5.63 12.93 2.19
N ARG A 25 -5.34 12.94 0.88
CA ARG A 25 -6.38 12.88 -0.14
C ARG A 25 -6.57 11.47 -0.70
N PRO A 26 -7.78 11.12 -1.15
CA PRO A 26 -8.01 9.88 -1.89
C PRO A 26 -7.20 9.86 -3.19
N ALA A 27 -6.47 8.77 -3.43
CA ALA A 27 -5.71 8.53 -4.63
C ALA A 27 -5.85 7.05 -5.07
N SER A 28 -5.88 6.83 -6.39
CA SER A 28 -5.81 5.49 -6.99
C SER A 28 -4.37 5.00 -7.17
N THR A 29 -3.39 5.87 -6.93
CA THR A 29 -1.97 5.59 -7.05
C THR A 29 -1.26 6.12 -5.82
N LEU A 30 -0.47 5.26 -5.17
CA LEU A 30 0.38 5.61 -4.04
C LEU A 30 1.83 5.36 -4.43
N THR A 31 2.72 6.21 -3.94
CA THR A 31 4.17 6.14 -4.21
C THR A 31 4.93 6.24 -2.90
N ASN A 32 6.10 5.61 -2.82
CA ASN A 32 6.95 5.63 -1.62
C ASN A 32 6.17 5.18 -0.38
N VAL A 33 5.66 3.95 -0.39
CA VAL A 33 4.89 3.37 0.72
C VAL A 33 5.52 2.08 1.19
N LEU A 34 5.28 1.73 2.44
CA LEU A 34 5.58 0.42 2.98
C LEU A 34 4.37 -0.49 2.79
N VAL A 35 4.60 -1.71 2.30
CA VAL A 35 3.56 -2.70 2.09
C VAL A 35 3.87 -4.04 2.74
N VAL A 36 2.83 -4.77 3.14
CA VAL A 36 2.94 -6.20 3.48
C VAL A 36 1.73 -6.95 2.93
N PHE A 37 1.95 -8.15 2.44
CA PHE A 37 0.92 -9.03 1.87
C PHE A 37 0.49 -10.04 2.94
N GLN A 38 -0.80 -10.05 3.30
CA GLN A 38 -1.31 -10.97 4.31
C GLN A 38 -2.72 -11.43 3.97
N GLY A 39 -2.92 -12.76 3.84
CA GLY A 39 -4.25 -13.35 3.77
C GLY A 39 -5.14 -12.85 2.62
N GLY A 40 -4.56 -12.45 1.49
CA GLY A 40 -5.30 -11.86 0.36
C GLY A 40 -5.57 -10.36 0.51
N PHE A 41 -4.88 -9.68 1.42
CA PHE A 41 -4.91 -8.24 1.59
C PHE A 41 -3.52 -7.63 1.41
N LEU A 42 -3.50 -6.39 0.91
CA LEU A 42 -2.35 -5.51 0.90
C LEU A 42 -2.52 -4.49 2.03
N HIS A 43 -1.61 -4.54 3.00
CA HIS A 43 -1.51 -3.53 4.04
C HIS A 43 -0.55 -2.45 3.57
N ILE A 44 -0.92 -1.19 3.74
CA ILE A 44 -0.18 -0.04 3.20
C ILE A 44 0.04 0.97 4.33
N ARG A 45 1.27 1.46 4.46
CA ARG A 45 1.65 2.51 5.42
C ARG A 45 2.57 3.53 4.73
N HIS A 46 2.35 4.81 4.99
CA HIS A 46 3.25 5.87 4.55
C HIS A 46 4.49 5.94 5.46
N HIS A 47 5.66 6.28 4.92
CA HIS A 47 6.85 6.51 5.74
C HIS A 47 6.59 7.61 6.78
N GLY A 48 6.95 7.35 8.05
CA GLY A 48 6.70 8.25 9.17
C GLY A 48 5.27 8.22 9.73
N ALA A 49 4.35 7.44 9.14
CA ALA A 49 2.99 7.23 9.66
C ALA A 49 2.91 5.96 10.51
N ASP A 50 3.70 5.89 11.58
CA ASP A 50 4.02 4.64 12.31
C ASP A 50 2.81 3.83 12.79
N LYS A 51 1.65 4.47 12.96
CA LYS A 51 0.43 3.84 13.46
C LYS A 51 -0.72 3.75 12.47
N ARG A 52 -0.60 4.33 11.26
CA ARG A 52 -1.71 4.37 10.30
C ARG A 52 -1.48 3.37 9.18
N ILE A 53 -2.17 2.23 9.28
CA ILE A 53 -2.16 1.17 8.27
C ILE A 53 -3.51 1.18 7.56
N GLN A 54 -3.46 1.22 6.23
CA GLN A 54 -4.61 1.05 5.36
C GLN A 54 -4.62 -0.39 4.87
N VAL A 55 -5.78 -1.05 4.88
CA VAL A 55 -5.92 -2.43 4.41
C VAL A 55 -6.77 -2.42 3.16
N VAL A 56 -6.24 -2.98 2.09
CA VAL A 56 -6.89 -3.07 0.78
C VAL A 56 -6.98 -4.53 0.39
N SER A 57 -8.14 -4.97 -0.12
CA SER A 57 -8.27 -6.34 -0.63
C SER A 57 -7.41 -6.52 -1.88
N ALA A 58 -6.78 -7.69 -2.07
CA ALA A 58 -5.95 -7.96 -3.25
C ALA A 58 -6.68 -7.70 -4.58
N PRO A 59 -7.99 -8.02 -4.75
CA PRO A 59 -8.73 -7.67 -5.98
C PRO A 59 -8.85 -6.16 -6.24
N ALA A 60 -8.72 -5.32 -5.21
CA ALA A 60 -8.70 -3.87 -5.35
C ALA A 60 -7.30 -3.31 -5.70
N VAL A 61 -6.27 -4.15 -5.74
CA VAL A 61 -4.90 -3.78 -6.15
C VAL A 61 -4.69 -4.22 -7.60
N ARG A 62 -4.29 -3.28 -8.45
CA ARG A 62 -3.95 -3.54 -9.85
C ARG A 62 -2.50 -3.96 -10.02
N ARG A 63 -1.58 -3.26 -9.35
CA ARG A 63 -0.13 -3.48 -9.48
C ARG A 63 0.62 -2.96 -8.25
N VAL A 64 1.66 -3.66 -7.85
CA VAL A 64 2.66 -3.20 -6.88
C VAL A 64 4.03 -3.30 -7.52
N VAL A 65 4.88 -2.27 -7.37
CA VAL A 65 6.27 -2.26 -7.82
C VAL A 65 7.14 -1.98 -6.60
N TYR A 66 8.10 -2.88 -6.35
CA TYR A 66 9.11 -2.77 -5.30
C TYR A 66 10.40 -3.42 -5.79
N THR A 67 11.52 -3.06 -5.18
CA THR A 67 12.82 -3.67 -5.46
C THR A 67 13.14 -4.70 -4.36
N GLU A 68 13.39 -5.96 -4.74
CA GLU A 68 13.95 -6.95 -3.81
C GLU A 68 15.42 -6.64 -3.53
N SER A 69 15.79 -6.69 -2.25
CA SER A 69 17.16 -6.53 -1.75
C SER A 69 17.84 -7.88 -1.56
#